data_AF-A0A947VF96-F1
#
_entry.id   AF-A0A947VF96-F1
#
_cell.length_a   1.000
_cell.length_b   1.000
_cell.length_c   1.000
_cell.angle_alpha   90.00
_cell.angle_beta   90.00
_cell.angle_gamma   90.00
#
_symmetry.space_group_name_H-M   'P 1'
#
loop_
_entity.id
_entity.type
_entity.pdbx_description
1 polymer ?
#
loop_
_entity_poly.entity_id
_entity_poly.type
_entity_poly.pdbx_seq_one_letter_code
_entity_poly.pdbx_strand_id
1 'polypeptide(L)'
;MLLYIKKFVKNYFVTRYAFHVTREGFTLVELMVTIAIFALAGVSILSLFNWSIKTVVNYKAEAAALTISNHKIEMIRNLSYNKVGTVGGIPTGDIPQTETIIFNNKEFAVKTYVKYYDDPFDGLAGGTDTLPTDYKIVQITVSWTNFWGKKSTDLSTIITPKGMETMEGGGTLTVIVFNSNGLPVDSANVSIQNDISDPFVLINTFTNADGRVSFPGAPASAGYKIAVSKTGYSADYTCKTDSTGMGCSASEGNPNPSRPEAIVLEGQLTEIGFAIDLLSNINIKTVYQNFPQGALSHLYTNENQDNHDFFMDELGNYYFIWRDDRSSQERIYAQKYNASYIPQWVPQDLQISASNNQNNPSVAVDSSGNIYIAWVDDRESGNLHMYLTKIDSSGNNVFNDKKITTQDGSSQQYNPEIALSDNENYVYMTWQDDVNDAGDVYLQKFESADGDNVWAIEKKVNSNAGVSLQAMPQLI
;
A
#
# COMPACT_ATOMS: atom_id res chain seq x y z
N MET A 1 -40.96 -36.41 54.87
CA MET A 1 -40.67 -37.42 55.91
C MET A 1 -41.31 -37.09 57.27
N LEU A 2 -41.22 -35.86 57.79
CA LEU A 2 -41.90 -35.44 59.03
C LEU A 2 -43.45 -35.50 59.00
N LEU A 3 -44.07 -35.45 57.82
CA LEU A 3 -45.52 -35.62 57.65
C LEU A 3 -46.00 -37.09 57.70
N TYR A 4 -45.10 -38.06 57.50
CA TYR A 4 -45.44 -39.49 57.56
C TYR A 4 -45.38 -40.04 59.00
N ILE A 5 -44.50 -39.48 59.84
CA ILE A 5 -44.39 -39.85 61.26
C ILE A 5 -45.63 -39.40 62.05
N LYS A 6 -46.19 -38.23 61.71
CA LYS A 6 -47.44 -37.72 62.32
C LYS A 6 -48.68 -38.58 62.03
N LYS A 7 -48.66 -39.36 60.94
CA LYS A 7 -49.79 -40.22 60.52
C LYS A 7 -49.67 -41.64 61.07
N PHE A 8 -48.45 -42.12 61.32
CA PHE A 8 -48.21 -43.45 61.91
C PHE A 8 -48.51 -43.48 63.42
N VAL A 9 -48.19 -42.42 64.15
CA VAL A 9 -48.47 -42.34 65.60
C VAL A 9 -49.97 -42.15 65.91
N LYS A 10 -50.75 -41.60 64.97
CA LYS A 10 -52.17 -41.28 65.20
C LYS A 10 -53.12 -42.48 65.05
N ASN A 11 -52.69 -43.57 64.41
CA ASN A 11 -53.57 -44.68 64.03
C ASN A 11 -53.40 -45.99 64.84
N TYR A 12 -52.48 -46.05 65.81
CA TYR A 12 -52.23 -47.29 66.57
C TYR A 12 -52.92 -47.39 67.94
N PHE A 13 -53.67 -46.36 68.37
CA PHE A 13 -54.28 -46.37 69.71
C PHE A 13 -55.69 -45.78 69.73
N VAL A 14 -56.67 -46.49 69.17
CA VAL A 14 -58.08 -46.33 69.58
C VAL A 14 -58.83 -47.66 69.45
N THR A 15 -58.83 -48.50 70.49
CA THR A 15 -60.05 -49.26 70.87
C THR A 15 -60.04 -49.75 72.32
N ARG A 16 -60.89 -49.09 73.13
CA ARG A 16 -61.68 -49.58 74.28
C ARG A 16 -61.00 -50.43 75.38
N TYR A 17 -60.71 -49.79 76.52
CA TYR A 17 -61.15 -50.21 77.86
C TYR A 17 -61.21 -48.95 78.77
N ALA A 18 -62.26 -48.83 79.56
CA ALA A 18 -62.45 -47.72 80.50
C ALA A 18 -61.49 -47.88 81.69
N PHE A 19 -60.53 -46.97 81.84
CA PHE A 19 -59.79 -46.72 83.07
C PHE A 19 -59.43 -45.23 83.12
N HIS A 20 -59.23 -44.72 84.33
CA HIS A 20 -58.97 -43.33 84.70
C HIS A 20 -58.26 -42.47 83.64
N VAL A 21 -58.62 -41.19 83.60
CA VAL A 21 -57.72 -40.14 83.11
C VAL A 21 -56.54 -40.07 84.06
N THR A 22 -55.61 -41.02 83.94
CA THR A 22 -54.24 -40.75 84.31
C THR A 22 -53.76 -39.76 83.26
N ARG A 23 -53.58 -38.49 83.67
CA ARG A 23 -52.55 -37.69 83.01
C ARG A 23 -51.26 -38.45 83.25
N GLU A 24 -50.93 -39.40 82.37
CA GLU A 24 -49.61 -40.00 82.37
C GLU A 24 -48.67 -38.86 82.00
N GLY A 25 -48.16 -38.20 83.03
CA GLY A 25 -47.05 -37.29 82.89
C GLY A 25 -45.92 -38.06 82.23
N PHE A 26 -45.18 -37.38 81.36
CA PHE A 26 -43.99 -37.95 80.76
C PHE A 26 -43.15 -38.63 81.83
N THR A 27 -42.81 -39.89 81.60
CA THR A 27 -41.86 -40.56 82.48
C THR A 27 -40.54 -39.79 82.40
N LEU A 28 -39.82 -39.69 83.53
CA LEU A 28 -38.51 -39.03 83.55
C LEU A 28 -37.59 -39.62 82.46
N VAL A 29 -37.74 -40.93 82.20
CA VAL A 29 -37.01 -41.67 81.16
C VAL A 29 -37.37 -41.18 79.75
N GLU A 30 -38.64 -41.01 79.40
CA GLU A 30 -39.03 -40.47 78.07
C GLU A 30 -38.54 -39.05 77.84
N LEU A 31 -38.59 -38.20 78.87
CA LEU A 31 -38.07 -36.83 78.78
C LEU A 31 -36.55 -36.85 78.54
N MET A 32 -35.82 -37.70 79.27
CA MET A 32 -34.37 -37.87 79.09
C MET A 32 -34.02 -38.41 77.70
N VAL A 33 -34.74 -39.42 77.22
CA VAL A 33 -34.52 -39.98 75.88
C VAL A 33 -34.82 -38.96 74.79
N THR A 34 -35.90 -38.19 74.92
CA THR A 34 -36.28 -37.15 73.96
C THR A 34 -35.22 -36.05 73.91
N ILE A 35 -34.78 -35.56 75.08
CA ILE A 35 -33.70 -34.56 75.16
C ILE A 35 -32.41 -35.12 74.57
N ALA A 36 -32.06 -36.38 74.84
CA ALA A 36 -30.87 -37.02 74.28
C ALA A 36 -30.95 -37.11 72.74
N ILE A 37 -32.10 -37.50 72.19
CA ILE A 37 -32.30 -37.56 70.73
C ILE A 37 -32.23 -36.17 70.10
N PHE A 38 -32.87 -35.15 70.68
CA PHE A 38 -32.79 -33.78 70.17
C PHE A 38 -31.38 -33.20 70.29
N ALA A 39 -30.65 -33.51 71.35
CA ALA A 39 -29.25 -33.12 71.51
C ALA A 39 -28.37 -33.78 70.45
N LEU A 40 -28.52 -35.08 70.22
CA LEU A 40 -27.80 -35.81 69.17
C LEU A 40 -28.11 -35.25 67.77
N ALA A 41 -29.39 -34.99 67.48
CA ALA A 41 -29.82 -34.39 66.22
C ALA A 41 -29.25 -32.97 66.06
N GLY A 42 -29.28 -32.16 67.11
CA GLY A 42 -28.73 -30.80 67.13
C GLY A 42 -27.23 -30.76 66.86
N VAL A 43 -26.46 -31.63 67.54
CA VAL A 43 -25.01 -31.77 67.32
C VAL A 43 -24.71 -32.21 65.89
N SER A 44 -25.49 -33.14 65.35
CA SER A 44 -25.34 -33.62 63.97
C SER A 44 -25.58 -32.51 62.94
N ILE A 45 -26.66 -31.73 63.11
CA ILE A 45 -27.01 -30.62 62.22
C ILE A 45 -25.96 -29.51 62.29
N LEU A 46 -25.53 -29.11 63.49
CA LEU A 46 -24.47 -28.10 63.67
C LEU A 46 -23.14 -28.54 63.06
N SER A 47 -22.80 -29.82 63.18
CA SER A 47 -21.59 -30.40 62.58
C SER A 47 -21.65 -30.36 61.06
N LEU A 48 -22.78 -30.76 60.46
CA LEU A 48 -23.00 -30.69 59.01
C LEU A 48 -22.97 -29.26 58.49
N PHE A 49 -23.59 -28.32 59.22
CA PHE A 49 -23.56 -26.91 58.85
C PHE A 49 -22.13 -26.35 58.86
N ASN A 50 -21.37 -26.60 59.92
CA ASN A 50 -19.96 -26.20 60.01
C ASN A 50 -19.11 -26.84 58.91
N TRP A 51 -19.35 -28.10 58.58
CA TRP A 51 -18.68 -28.78 57.48
C TRP A 51 -19.03 -28.13 56.13
N SER A 52 -20.31 -27.80 55.89
CA SER A 52 -20.77 -27.14 54.66
C SER A 52 -20.12 -25.78 54.45
N ILE A 53 -20.01 -24.96 55.51
CA ILE A 53 -19.33 -23.64 55.44
C ILE A 53 -17.87 -23.83 55.05
N LYS A 54 -17.16 -24.76 55.72
CA LYS A 54 -15.75 -25.04 55.42
C LYS A 54 -15.58 -25.50 53.96
N THR A 55 -16.49 -26.33 53.47
CA THR A 55 -16.50 -26.81 52.08
C THR A 55 -16.71 -25.67 51.09
N VAL A 56 -17.66 -24.76 51.34
CA VAL A 56 -17.90 -23.60 50.47
C VAL A 56 -16.69 -22.66 50.45
N VAL A 57 -16.09 -22.38 51.61
CA VAL A 57 -14.87 -21.56 51.69
C VAL A 57 -13.71 -22.21 50.92
N ASN A 58 -13.65 -23.54 50.90
CA ASN A 58 -12.64 -24.26 50.11
C ASN A 58 -12.82 -24.06 48.62
N TYR A 59 -14.02 -24.32 48.10
CA TYR A 59 -14.30 -24.18 46.67
C TYR A 59 -14.15 -22.73 46.20
N LYS A 60 -14.47 -21.75 47.06
CA LYS A 60 -14.18 -20.34 46.77
C LYS A 60 -12.68 -20.05 46.66
N ALA A 61 -11.86 -20.63 47.54
CA ALA A 61 -10.41 -20.45 47.48
C ALA A 61 -9.81 -21.14 46.24
N GLU A 62 -10.30 -22.31 45.86
CA GLU A 62 -9.87 -23.03 44.66
C GLU A 62 -10.24 -22.28 43.37
N ALA A 63 -11.48 -21.80 43.27
CA ALA A 63 -11.91 -20.95 42.16
C ALA A 63 -11.08 -19.66 42.07
N ALA A 64 -10.76 -19.01 43.20
CA ALA A 64 -9.88 -17.86 43.24
C ALA A 64 -8.46 -18.19 42.78
N ALA A 65 -7.90 -19.33 43.20
CA ALA A 65 -6.59 -19.80 42.77
C ALA A 65 -6.53 -20.03 41.25
N LEU A 66 -7.56 -20.63 40.65
CA LEU A 66 -7.66 -20.81 39.20
C LEU A 66 -7.75 -19.47 38.46
N THR A 67 -8.52 -18.51 38.97
CA THR A 67 -8.57 -17.15 38.41
C THR A 67 -7.21 -16.47 38.46
N ILE A 68 -6.48 -16.59 39.56
CA ILE A 68 -5.11 -16.07 39.70
C ILE A 68 -4.18 -16.74 38.68
N SER A 69 -4.22 -18.07 38.56
CA SER A 69 -3.41 -18.83 37.59
C SER A 69 -3.69 -18.38 36.15
N ASN A 70 -4.96 -18.26 35.76
CA ASN A 70 -5.35 -17.82 34.43
C ASN A 70 -4.87 -16.40 34.15
N HIS A 71 -5.10 -15.47 35.08
CA HIS A 71 -4.64 -14.10 34.93
C HIS A 71 -3.11 -14.03 34.76
N LYS A 72 -2.35 -14.82 35.52
CA LYS A 72 -0.89 -14.92 35.36
C LYS A 72 -0.48 -15.46 34.00
N ILE A 73 -1.15 -16.49 33.49
CA ILE A 73 -0.87 -17.02 32.15
C ILE A 73 -1.14 -15.97 31.08
N GLU A 74 -2.26 -15.24 31.16
CA GLU A 74 -2.57 -14.19 30.19
C GLU A 74 -1.58 -13.03 30.23
N MET A 75 -1.14 -12.62 31.43
CA MET A 75 -0.05 -11.64 31.56
C MET A 75 1.24 -12.13 30.89
N ILE A 76 1.60 -13.41 31.09
CA ILE A 76 2.83 -14.00 30.54
C ILE A 76 2.75 -14.15 29.02
N ARG A 77 1.57 -14.50 28.48
CA ARG A 77 1.33 -14.58 27.02
C ARG A 77 1.46 -13.23 26.31
N ASN A 78 1.32 -12.13 27.05
CA ASN A 78 1.46 -10.78 26.51
C ASN A 78 2.89 -10.21 26.69
N LEU A 79 3.82 -10.95 27.29
CA LEU A 79 5.23 -10.57 27.37
C LEU A 79 5.98 -10.95 26.08
N SER A 80 6.97 -10.13 25.72
CA SER A 80 7.95 -10.49 24.68
C SER A 80 8.67 -11.80 25.06
N TYR A 81 8.95 -12.65 24.08
CA TYR A 81 9.49 -14.01 24.31
C TYR A 81 10.78 -14.01 25.14
N ASN A 82 11.68 -13.05 24.92
CA ASN A 82 12.91 -12.84 25.69
C ASN A 82 12.67 -12.46 27.16
N LYS A 83 11.53 -11.81 27.48
CA LYS A 83 11.15 -11.42 28.85
C LYS A 83 10.45 -12.54 29.62
N VAL A 84 10.01 -13.60 28.94
CA VAL A 84 9.44 -14.79 29.56
C VAL A 84 10.56 -15.59 30.23
N GLY A 85 10.77 -15.31 31.50
CA GLY A 85 11.75 -15.95 32.38
C GLY A 85 11.56 -15.40 33.78
N THR A 86 12.16 -16.05 34.78
CA THR A 86 12.01 -15.58 36.16
C THR A 86 13.16 -14.69 36.59
N VAL A 87 12.90 -13.70 37.44
CA VAL A 87 13.92 -12.84 38.05
C VAL A 87 14.89 -13.72 38.83
N GLY A 88 16.17 -13.75 38.40
CA GLY A 88 17.21 -14.58 38.99
C GLY A 88 17.12 -16.09 38.70
N GLY A 89 16.23 -16.51 37.79
CA GLY A 89 16.12 -17.92 37.36
C GLY A 89 16.76 -18.21 36.00
N ILE A 90 16.52 -19.41 35.50
CA ILE A 90 17.07 -19.91 34.23
C ILE A 90 15.90 -20.54 33.45
N PRO A 91 15.36 -19.88 32.40
CA PRO A 91 15.81 -18.62 31.83
C PRO A 91 15.51 -17.39 32.71
N THR A 92 16.39 -16.40 32.63
CA THR A 92 16.19 -15.08 33.25
C THR A 92 15.09 -14.32 32.53
N GLY A 93 14.30 -13.56 33.26
CA GLY A 93 13.31 -12.64 32.69
C GLY A 93 12.67 -11.78 33.77
N ASP A 94 11.52 -11.18 33.43
CA ASP A 94 10.91 -10.13 34.25
C ASP A 94 9.87 -10.69 35.25
N ILE A 95 9.60 -11.99 35.24
CA ILE A 95 8.55 -12.60 36.05
C ILE A 95 9.08 -12.93 37.46
N PRO A 96 8.42 -12.52 38.55
CA PRO A 96 8.82 -12.97 39.88
C PRO A 96 8.74 -14.50 40.03
N GLN A 97 9.79 -15.12 40.58
CA GLN A 97 9.79 -16.56 40.84
C GLN A 97 8.78 -16.96 41.94
N THR A 98 8.63 -16.10 42.95
CA THR A 98 7.62 -16.24 44.00
C THR A 98 7.02 -14.89 44.36
N GLU A 99 5.71 -14.85 44.55
CA GLU A 99 4.98 -13.66 45.00
C GLU A 99 3.77 -14.05 45.86
N THR A 100 3.29 -13.10 46.67
CA THR A 100 2.07 -13.26 47.45
C THR A 100 0.99 -12.37 46.87
N ILE A 101 -0.14 -12.96 46.51
CA ILE A 101 -1.31 -12.24 45.99
C ILE A 101 -2.43 -12.33 47.01
N ILE A 102 -3.02 -11.18 47.33
CA ILE A 102 -4.22 -11.09 48.16
C ILE A 102 -5.42 -11.00 47.22
N PHE A 103 -6.31 -11.99 47.27
CA PHE A 103 -7.54 -12.02 46.49
C PHE A 103 -8.72 -12.32 47.41
N ASN A 104 -9.74 -11.47 47.39
CA ASN A 104 -10.89 -11.55 48.30
C ASN A 104 -10.48 -11.69 49.79
N ASN A 105 -9.49 -10.90 50.22
CA ASN A 105 -8.98 -10.87 51.60
C ASN A 105 -8.33 -12.18 52.07
N LYS A 106 -7.89 -13.03 51.13
CA LYS A 106 -7.13 -14.26 51.36
C LYS A 106 -5.80 -14.22 50.63
N GLU A 107 -4.75 -14.65 51.30
CA GLU A 107 -3.40 -14.74 50.74
C GLU A 107 -3.19 -16.05 49.96
N PHE A 108 -2.57 -15.90 48.79
CA PHE A 108 -2.14 -16.97 47.91
C PHE A 108 -0.66 -16.79 47.60
N ALA A 109 0.14 -17.84 47.77
CA ALA A 109 1.52 -17.86 47.35
C ALA A 109 1.60 -18.42 45.92
N VAL A 110 2.05 -17.60 44.99
CA VAL A 110 2.23 -17.95 43.57
C VAL A 110 3.70 -18.23 43.34
N LYS A 111 3.98 -19.37 42.71
CA LYS A 111 5.31 -19.75 42.26
C LYS A 111 5.28 -19.93 40.74
N THR A 112 6.18 -19.26 40.06
CA THR A 112 6.35 -19.38 38.61
C THR A 112 7.62 -20.16 38.31
N TYR A 113 7.51 -21.15 37.44
CA TYR A 113 8.64 -21.89 36.92
C TYR A 113 8.63 -21.80 35.39
N VAL A 114 9.78 -21.46 34.81
CA VAL A 114 9.98 -21.37 33.37
C VAL A 114 11.17 -22.24 33.03
N LYS A 115 11.07 -23.01 31.94
CA LYS A 115 12.20 -23.76 31.38
C LYS A 115 12.15 -23.73 29.86
N TYR A 116 13.31 -23.81 29.22
CA TYR A 116 13.39 -24.15 27.80
C TYR A 116 12.97 -25.60 27.57
N TYR A 117 12.47 -25.85 26.36
CA TYR A 117 12.17 -27.15 25.83
C TYR A 117 12.80 -27.27 24.45
N ASP A 118 13.32 -28.47 24.17
CA ASP A 118 14.00 -28.90 22.96
C ASP A 118 13.04 -29.85 22.21
N ASP A 119 12.52 -29.42 21.07
CA ASP A 119 11.54 -30.11 20.22
C ASP A 119 12.26 -31.03 19.23
N PRO A 120 11.93 -32.34 19.19
CA PRO A 120 12.58 -33.28 18.27
C PRO A 120 12.42 -32.99 16.76
N PHE A 121 11.66 -31.96 16.36
CA PHE A 121 11.28 -31.69 14.97
C PHE A 121 12.46 -31.29 14.07
N ASP A 122 13.39 -30.47 14.55
CA ASP A 122 14.53 -29.95 13.78
C ASP A 122 15.89 -30.51 14.26
N GLY A 123 15.87 -31.27 15.35
CA GLY A 123 17.01 -31.99 15.88
C GLY A 123 16.82 -32.21 17.37
N LEU A 124 17.91 -32.49 18.07
CA LEU A 124 17.96 -32.43 19.52
C LEU A 124 19.32 -31.85 19.90
N ALA A 125 19.42 -31.30 21.10
CA ALA A 125 20.66 -30.78 21.67
C ALA A 125 21.82 -31.77 21.51
N GLY A 126 22.93 -31.31 20.92
CA GLY A 126 24.13 -32.11 20.67
C GLY A 126 24.11 -32.92 19.37
N GLY A 127 23.08 -32.74 18.54
CA GLY A 127 22.96 -33.28 17.19
C GLY A 127 23.14 -32.22 16.10
N THR A 128 22.20 -32.20 15.15
CA THR A 128 22.15 -31.24 14.03
C THR A 128 21.57 -29.89 14.43
N ASP A 129 20.83 -29.86 15.54
CA ASP A 129 20.25 -28.64 16.07
C ASP A 129 21.28 -27.86 16.89
N THR A 130 21.52 -26.64 16.43
CA THR A 130 22.46 -25.69 17.03
C THR A 130 21.79 -24.76 18.04
N LEU A 131 20.47 -24.78 18.15
CA LEU A 131 19.65 -23.91 18.96
C LEU A 131 18.51 -24.66 19.70
N PRO A 132 18.81 -25.56 20.65
CA PRO A 132 17.85 -26.47 21.31
C PRO A 132 16.93 -25.81 22.34
N THR A 133 16.41 -24.63 22.01
CA THR A 133 15.64 -23.75 22.89
C THR A 133 14.39 -23.23 22.18
N ASP A 134 13.65 -24.15 21.57
CA ASP A 134 12.56 -23.88 20.62
C ASP A 134 11.42 -23.11 21.27
N TYR A 135 11.02 -23.54 22.46
CA TYR A 135 9.99 -22.88 23.23
C TYR A 135 10.19 -22.95 24.73
N LYS A 136 9.42 -22.15 25.45
CA LYS A 136 9.40 -22.13 26.92
C LYS A 136 8.14 -22.77 27.44
N ILE A 137 8.29 -23.66 28.42
CA ILE A 137 7.19 -24.15 29.23
C ILE A 137 7.12 -23.32 30.50
N VAL A 138 5.97 -22.70 30.73
CA VAL A 138 5.68 -21.93 31.93
C VAL A 138 4.69 -22.72 32.78
N GLN A 139 5.03 -22.94 34.04
CA GLN A 139 4.15 -23.55 35.04
C GLN A 139 3.91 -22.56 36.18
N ILE A 140 2.63 -22.32 36.48
CA ILE A 140 2.16 -21.47 37.58
C ILE A 140 1.53 -22.36 38.64
N THR A 141 2.18 -22.39 39.81
CA THR A 141 1.66 -23.05 41.00
C THR A 141 1.09 -22.00 41.95
N VAL A 142 -0.22 -22.02 42.17
CA VAL A 142 -0.87 -21.16 43.17
C VAL A 142 -1.22 -22.01 44.38
N SER A 143 -0.70 -21.63 45.55
CA SER A 143 -0.87 -22.36 46.80
C SER A 143 -1.55 -21.53 47.87
N TRP A 144 -2.38 -22.17 48.68
CA TRP A 144 -3.09 -21.55 49.79
C TRP A 144 -3.24 -22.52 50.96
N THR A 145 -3.50 -21.96 52.14
CA THR A 145 -3.82 -22.74 53.33
C THR A 145 -5.33 -22.76 53.56
N ASN A 146 -5.88 -23.92 53.92
CA ASN A 146 -7.26 -24.10 54.33
C ASN A 146 -7.31 -24.89 55.66
N PHE A 147 -8.52 -25.20 56.13
CA PHE A 147 -8.73 -25.95 57.36
C PHE A 147 -8.11 -27.37 57.34
N TRP A 148 -7.92 -27.96 56.15
CA TRP A 148 -7.40 -29.31 55.95
C TRP A 148 -5.92 -29.33 55.55
N GLY A 149 -5.24 -28.19 55.60
CA GLY A 149 -3.82 -28.05 55.29
C GLY A 149 -3.53 -27.18 54.07
N LYS A 150 -2.37 -27.40 53.46
CA LYS A 150 -1.96 -26.68 52.24
C LYS A 150 -2.58 -27.35 51.01
N LYS A 151 -3.08 -26.53 50.09
CA LYS A 151 -3.55 -26.93 48.77
C LYS A 151 -2.87 -26.08 47.71
N SER A 152 -2.78 -26.63 46.51
CA SER A 152 -2.24 -25.93 45.34
C SER A 152 -2.99 -26.33 44.08
N THR A 153 -2.93 -25.46 43.08
CA THR A 153 -3.30 -25.76 41.71
C THR A 153 -2.12 -25.43 40.81
N ASP A 154 -1.95 -26.23 39.76
CA ASP A 154 -0.93 -26.04 38.74
C ASP A 154 -1.60 -25.75 37.41
N LEU A 155 -1.08 -24.76 36.68
CA LEU A 155 -1.49 -24.47 35.31
C LEU A 155 -0.25 -24.22 34.48
N SER A 156 -0.23 -24.78 33.27
CA SER A 156 0.90 -24.65 32.37
C SER A 156 0.49 -24.07 31.02
N THR A 157 1.40 -23.34 30.39
CA THR A 157 1.29 -22.91 29.00
C THR A 157 2.64 -23.05 28.30
N ILE A 158 2.58 -23.22 26.99
CA ILE A 158 3.74 -23.09 26.11
C ILE A 158 3.78 -21.65 25.61
N ILE A 159 4.99 -21.10 25.49
CA ILE A 159 5.28 -19.81 24.87
C ILE A 159 6.31 -20.10 23.79
N THR A 160 5.97 -19.83 22.54
CA THR A 160 6.84 -20.01 21.36
C THR A 160 7.21 -18.63 20.82
N PRO A 161 8.45 -18.42 20.30
CA PRO A 161 8.76 -17.22 19.55
C PRO A 161 7.83 -17.13 18.33
N LYS A 162 7.31 -15.94 17.99
CA LYS A 162 6.46 -15.77 16.78
C LYS A 162 7.29 -15.54 15.51
N GLY A 163 8.61 -15.35 15.66
CA GLY A 163 9.59 -15.30 14.58
C GLY A 163 10.38 -16.61 14.48
N MET A 164 11.50 -16.58 13.76
CA MET A 164 12.44 -17.71 13.79
C MET A 164 13.08 -17.83 15.18
N GLU A 165 13.41 -19.05 15.58
CA GLU A 165 14.06 -19.32 16.87
C GLU A 165 15.37 -18.54 16.98
N THR A 166 15.53 -17.84 18.10
CA THR A 166 16.72 -17.05 18.39
C THR A 166 16.89 -16.88 19.90
N MET A 167 18.14 -16.89 20.35
CA MET A 167 18.51 -16.53 21.72
C MET A 167 18.61 -15.02 21.94
N GLU A 168 18.64 -14.22 20.86
CA GLU A 168 18.75 -12.76 20.93
C GLU A 168 17.37 -12.08 20.95
N GLY A 169 17.30 -10.90 21.57
CA GLY A 169 16.10 -10.06 21.53
C GLY A 169 15.85 -9.47 20.14
N GLY A 170 14.67 -8.90 19.92
CA GLY A 170 14.29 -8.32 18.62
C GLY A 170 13.28 -9.16 17.84
N GLY A 171 13.01 -8.78 16.59
CA GLY A 171 12.13 -9.50 15.66
C GLY A 171 12.93 -10.28 14.60
N THR A 172 12.22 -10.84 13.63
CA THR A 172 12.83 -11.45 12.43
C THR A 172 12.44 -10.61 11.22
N LEU A 173 13.42 -10.06 10.51
CA LEU A 173 13.20 -9.41 9.21
C LEU A 173 13.56 -10.39 8.10
N THR A 174 12.64 -10.66 7.18
CA THR A 174 12.88 -11.49 5.99
C THR A 174 12.63 -10.69 4.72
N VAL A 175 13.64 -10.62 3.87
CA VAL A 175 13.56 -10.01 2.54
C VAL A 175 13.41 -11.12 1.51
N ILE A 176 12.41 -10.98 0.65
CA ILE A 176 12.09 -11.92 -0.43
C ILE A 176 12.30 -11.18 -1.74
N VAL A 177 12.95 -11.80 -2.71
CA VAL A 177 13.24 -11.21 -4.01
C VAL A 177 12.78 -12.15 -5.12
N PHE A 178 11.93 -11.64 -6.01
CA PHE A 178 11.32 -12.42 -7.09
C PHE A 178 11.28 -11.63 -8.41
N ASN A 179 11.14 -12.32 -9.54
CA ASN A 179 11.01 -11.71 -10.86
C ASN A 179 9.55 -11.49 -11.27
N SER A 180 9.29 -10.95 -12.47
CA SER A 180 7.92 -10.68 -12.94
C SER A 180 7.03 -11.92 -13.02
N ASN A 181 7.62 -13.11 -13.11
CA ASN A 181 6.92 -14.40 -13.09
C ASN A 181 6.71 -14.95 -11.67
N GLY A 182 7.12 -14.22 -10.63
CA GLY A 182 7.05 -14.65 -9.24
C GLY A 182 8.08 -15.72 -8.84
N LEU A 183 9.08 -15.99 -9.69
CA LEU A 183 10.15 -16.94 -9.39
C LEU A 183 11.23 -16.28 -8.53
N PRO A 184 11.85 -17.03 -7.59
CA PRO A 184 12.88 -16.50 -6.72
C PRO A 184 14.11 -16.04 -7.51
N VAL A 185 14.70 -14.92 -7.09
CA VAL A 185 15.96 -14.41 -7.65
C VAL A 185 17.09 -14.69 -6.67
N ASP A 186 17.89 -15.70 -6.98
CA ASP A 186 19.11 -16.04 -6.24
C ASP A 186 20.18 -14.96 -6.36
N SER A 187 21.01 -14.80 -5.33
CA SER A 187 22.17 -13.91 -5.33
C SER A 187 21.85 -12.46 -5.70
N ALA A 188 20.66 -11.99 -5.35
CA ALA A 188 20.31 -10.57 -5.42
C ALA A 188 20.93 -9.84 -4.23
N ASN A 189 21.57 -8.70 -4.47
CA ASN A 189 22.12 -7.86 -3.41
C ASN A 189 20.97 -7.24 -2.60
N VAL A 190 21.06 -7.34 -1.28
CA VAL A 190 20.10 -6.78 -0.32
C VAL A 190 20.88 -5.89 0.65
N SER A 191 20.65 -4.58 0.55
CA SER A 191 21.19 -3.59 1.48
C SER A 191 20.10 -3.14 2.45
N ILE A 192 20.40 -3.13 3.74
CA ILE A 192 19.48 -2.77 4.81
C ILE A 192 20.14 -1.74 5.71
N GLN A 193 19.43 -0.65 5.98
CA GLN A 193 19.86 0.40 6.89
C GLN A 193 18.72 0.75 7.87
N ASN A 194 19.06 0.95 9.13
CA ASN A 194 18.17 1.59 10.11
C ASN A 194 19.02 2.53 10.99
N ASP A 195 18.89 3.84 10.73
CA ASP A 195 19.58 4.93 11.42
C ASP A 195 18.92 5.37 12.73
N ILE A 196 17.72 4.86 13.01
CA ILE A 196 16.93 5.17 14.21
C ILE A 196 16.91 4.03 15.23
N SER A 197 17.29 2.81 14.86
CA SER A 197 17.41 1.69 15.79
C SER A 197 18.65 1.80 16.68
N ASP A 198 18.57 1.22 17.88
CA ASP A 198 19.71 0.99 18.76
C ASP A 198 19.85 -0.52 19.04
N PRO A 199 20.93 -1.18 18.56
CA PRO A 199 22.03 -0.61 17.79
C PRO A 199 21.62 -0.18 16.37
N PHE A 200 22.44 0.70 15.78
CA PHE A 200 22.37 1.08 14.38
C PHE A 200 22.53 -0.16 13.48
N VAL A 201 21.68 -0.28 12.45
CA VAL A 201 21.75 -1.39 11.48
C VAL A 201 22.28 -0.89 10.14
N LEU A 202 23.33 -1.53 9.64
CA LEU A 202 23.81 -1.41 8.26
C LEU A 202 24.36 -2.74 7.78
N ILE A 203 23.65 -3.36 6.85
CA ILE A 203 23.94 -4.71 6.35
C ILE A 203 23.92 -4.68 4.83
N ASN A 204 24.84 -5.42 4.22
CA ASN A 204 24.79 -5.75 2.80
C ASN A 204 25.05 -7.25 2.64
N THR A 205 24.14 -7.96 2.00
CA THR A 205 24.20 -9.41 1.83
C THR A 205 23.48 -9.83 0.55
N PHE A 206 23.38 -11.13 0.29
CA PHE A 206 22.74 -11.68 -0.89
C PHE A 206 21.62 -12.65 -0.53
N THR A 207 20.60 -12.74 -1.38
CA THR A 207 19.59 -13.79 -1.28
C THR A 207 20.17 -15.17 -1.58
N ASN A 208 19.56 -16.21 -1.00
CA ASN A 208 19.85 -17.61 -1.31
C ASN A 208 19.08 -18.08 -2.58
N ALA A 209 19.21 -19.37 -2.92
CA ALA A 209 18.54 -20.00 -4.06
C ALA A 209 17.00 -19.85 -4.07
N ASP A 210 16.39 -19.70 -2.89
CA ASP A 210 14.95 -19.47 -2.72
C ASP A 210 14.57 -17.98 -2.80
N GLY A 211 15.52 -17.11 -3.17
CA GLY A 211 15.31 -15.66 -3.28
C GLY A 211 15.09 -15.00 -1.93
N ARG A 212 15.57 -15.60 -0.82
CA ARG A 212 15.30 -15.13 0.54
C ARG A 212 16.58 -14.81 1.30
N VAL A 213 16.46 -13.87 2.23
CA VAL A 213 17.43 -13.66 3.30
C VAL A 213 16.70 -13.23 4.58
N SER A 214 17.08 -13.80 5.72
CA SER A 214 16.40 -13.60 6.99
C SER A 214 17.39 -13.19 8.09
N PHE A 215 16.95 -12.25 8.92
CA PHE A 215 17.72 -11.66 10.02
C PHE A 215 16.93 -11.84 11.32
N PRO A 216 17.04 -13.00 11.98
CA PRO A 216 16.52 -13.18 13.32
C PRO A 216 17.30 -12.29 14.31
N GLY A 217 16.62 -11.73 15.31
CA GLY A 217 17.23 -10.81 16.28
C GLY A 217 17.36 -9.37 15.79
N ALA A 218 16.72 -9.00 14.67
CA ALA A 218 16.71 -7.63 14.18
C ALA A 218 16.09 -6.69 15.24
N PRO A 219 16.74 -5.56 15.60
CA PRO A 219 16.21 -4.64 16.61
C PRO A 219 14.77 -4.19 16.30
N ALA A 220 13.91 -4.22 17.30
CA ALA A 220 12.53 -3.76 17.12
C ALA A 220 12.51 -2.24 16.88
N SER A 221 12.22 -1.83 15.65
CA SER A 221 12.21 -0.43 15.24
C SER A 221 11.43 -0.26 13.94
N ALA A 222 10.89 0.94 13.73
CA ALA A 222 10.45 1.38 12.41
C ALA A 222 11.65 1.89 11.60
N GLY A 223 11.43 2.18 10.32
CA GLY A 223 12.41 2.88 9.48
C GLY A 223 13.52 2.02 8.92
N TYR A 224 13.25 0.72 8.73
CA TYR A 224 14.14 -0.14 7.96
C TYR A 224 14.07 0.24 6.49
N LYS A 225 15.16 0.83 6.00
CA LYS A 225 15.38 1.23 4.62
C LYS A 225 16.08 0.08 3.90
N ILE A 226 15.46 -0.45 2.85
CA ILE A 226 15.90 -1.67 2.16
C ILE A 226 16.01 -1.37 0.67
N ALA A 227 17.13 -1.77 0.08
CA ALA A 227 17.43 -1.66 -1.34
C ALA A 227 17.81 -3.03 -1.88
N VAL A 228 17.21 -3.43 -3.00
CA VAL A 228 17.47 -4.71 -3.65
C VAL A 228 17.88 -4.50 -5.10
N SER A 229 19.00 -5.11 -5.51
CA SER A 229 19.51 -5.01 -6.87
C SER A 229 20.26 -6.27 -7.30
N LYS A 230 20.38 -6.48 -8.62
CA LYS A 230 21.24 -7.53 -9.17
C LYS A 230 21.79 -7.07 -10.52
N THR A 231 23.05 -7.37 -10.80
CA THR A 231 23.66 -7.00 -12.09
C THR A 231 22.86 -7.57 -13.26
N GLY A 232 22.46 -6.70 -14.19
CA GLY A 232 21.62 -7.06 -15.35
C GLY A 232 20.12 -7.10 -15.05
N TYR A 233 19.70 -6.84 -13.82
CA TYR A 233 18.30 -6.72 -13.41
C TYR A 233 17.96 -5.26 -13.06
N SER A 234 16.66 -4.96 -13.02
CA SER A 234 16.13 -3.78 -12.35
C SER A 234 16.40 -3.84 -10.84
N ALA A 235 16.01 -2.79 -10.14
CA ALA A 235 16.18 -2.67 -8.71
C ALA A 235 14.92 -2.09 -8.07
N ASP A 236 14.70 -2.39 -6.79
CA ASP A 236 13.51 -2.02 -6.01
C ASP A 236 13.92 -1.60 -4.59
N TYR A 237 13.15 -0.67 -3.99
CA TYR A 237 13.58 0.09 -2.81
C TYR A 237 12.39 0.44 -1.89
N THR A 238 12.65 0.59 -0.59
CA THR A 238 11.72 1.24 0.38
C THR A 238 12.15 2.65 0.76
N CYS A 239 13.25 3.13 0.19
CA CYS A 239 13.90 4.39 0.49
C CYS A 239 14.26 5.12 -0.82
N LYS A 240 14.42 6.44 -0.75
CA LYS A 240 14.97 7.21 -1.89
C LYS A 240 16.38 6.69 -2.22
N THR A 241 16.73 6.60 -3.49
CA THR A 241 18.06 6.14 -3.90
C THR A 241 19.15 7.19 -3.63
N ASP A 242 20.36 6.75 -3.31
CA ASP A 242 21.55 7.60 -3.26
C ASP A 242 22.10 7.94 -4.64
N SER A 243 23.18 8.72 -4.67
CA SER A 243 23.85 9.14 -5.91
C SER A 243 24.46 7.98 -6.70
N THR A 244 24.58 6.79 -6.10
CA THR A 244 25.02 5.56 -6.78
C THR A 244 23.86 4.80 -7.41
N GLY A 245 22.62 5.22 -7.13
CA GLY A 245 21.40 4.57 -7.60
C GLY A 245 21.17 3.19 -6.99
N MET A 246 21.89 2.83 -5.91
CA MET A 246 21.88 1.49 -5.31
C MET A 246 21.74 1.47 -3.79
N GLY A 247 21.94 2.61 -3.09
CA GLY A 247 21.77 2.73 -1.64
C GLY A 247 20.64 3.68 -1.24
N CYS A 248 20.39 3.84 0.06
CA CYS A 248 19.36 4.71 0.59
C CYS A 248 19.88 6.12 0.92
N SER A 249 19.19 7.17 0.44
CA SER A 249 19.51 8.59 0.67
C SER A 249 18.52 9.26 1.63
N ALA A 250 19.05 10.12 2.50
CA ALA A 250 18.26 10.88 3.47
C ALA A 250 17.64 12.17 2.89
N SER A 251 18.18 12.71 1.79
CA SER A 251 17.81 14.04 1.29
C SER A 251 17.05 13.97 -0.03
N GLU A 252 17.66 13.44 -1.09
CA GLU A 252 17.11 13.43 -2.46
C GLU A 252 17.58 12.20 -3.24
N GLY A 253 16.71 11.69 -4.11
CA GLY A 253 16.91 10.47 -4.91
C GLY A 253 15.69 10.14 -5.76
N ASN A 254 15.89 9.83 -7.05
CA ASN A 254 14.87 9.29 -7.96
C ASN A 254 15.31 7.89 -8.39
N PRO A 255 14.46 6.85 -8.27
CA PRO A 255 13.04 6.86 -7.94
C PRO A 255 12.70 7.19 -6.48
N ASN A 256 11.58 7.91 -6.29
CA ASN A 256 10.90 8.01 -5.00
C ASN A 256 9.98 6.79 -4.84
N PRO A 257 10.33 5.79 -4.02
CA PRO A 257 9.60 4.54 -3.99
C PRO A 257 8.18 4.72 -3.46
N SER A 258 7.25 3.95 -4.03
CA SER A 258 5.86 3.86 -3.53
C SER A 258 5.74 2.98 -2.29
N ARG A 259 6.76 2.14 -2.02
CA ARG A 259 6.77 1.23 -0.87
C ARG A 259 7.30 1.93 0.39
N PRO A 260 6.59 1.84 1.53
CA PRO A 260 7.06 2.41 2.78
C PRO A 260 8.26 1.64 3.36
N GLU A 261 9.01 2.29 4.23
CA GLU A 261 10.05 1.68 5.07
C GLU A 261 9.48 0.54 5.91
N ALA A 262 10.25 -0.53 6.10
CA ALA A 262 9.82 -1.69 6.86
C ALA A 262 9.85 -1.41 8.39
N ILE A 263 9.03 -2.16 9.12
CA ILE A 263 8.93 -2.09 10.58
C ILE A 263 9.18 -3.48 11.13
N VAL A 264 10.13 -3.60 12.06
CA VAL A 264 10.38 -4.84 12.79
C VAL A 264 9.79 -4.69 14.19
N LEU A 265 8.93 -5.62 14.57
CA LEU A 265 8.35 -5.69 15.91
C LEU A 265 9.03 -6.80 16.72
N GLU A 266 9.18 -6.58 18.03
CA GLU A 266 9.85 -7.54 18.92
C GLU A 266 9.12 -8.89 18.91
N GLY A 267 9.88 -9.96 18.70
CA GLY A 267 9.41 -11.34 18.68
C GLY A 267 8.51 -11.69 17.49
N GLN A 268 8.37 -10.83 16.48
CA GLN A 268 7.51 -11.08 15.30
C GLN A 268 8.32 -11.28 14.02
N LEU A 269 7.73 -11.98 13.05
CA LEU A 269 8.22 -12.07 11.68
C LEU A 269 7.68 -10.90 10.84
N THR A 270 8.58 -10.19 10.18
CA THR A 270 8.28 -9.18 9.15
C THR A 270 8.79 -9.70 7.82
N GLU A 271 7.89 -9.91 6.86
CA GLU A 271 8.25 -10.30 5.49
C GLU A 271 8.01 -9.14 4.52
N ILE A 272 8.98 -8.86 3.65
CA ILE A 272 8.88 -7.82 2.62
C ILE A 272 9.45 -8.33 1.29
N GLY A 273 8.66 -8.19 0.21
CA GLY A 273 8.96 -8.79 -1.10
C GLY A 273 9.29 -7.77 -2.18
N PHE A 274 10.44 -7.88 -2.84
CA PHE A 274 10.94 -7.00 -3.89
C PHE A 274 10.88 -7.67 -5.26
N ALA A 275 10.37 -6.94 -6.25
CA ALA A 275 10.26 -7.43 -7.62
C ALA A 275 11.37 -6.83 -8.48
N ILE A 276 12.31 -7.66 -8.93
CA ILE A 276 13.39 -7.24 -9.86
C ILE A 276 13.44 -8.18 -11.06
N ASP A 277 13.69 -7.66 -12.25
CA ASP A 277 13.73 -8.47 -13.48
C ASP A 277 14.80 -8.01 -14.45
N LEU A 278 15.14 -8.85 -15.43
CA LEU A 278 16.15 -8.57 -16.44
C LEU A 278 15.88 -7.25 -17.15
N LEU A 279 16.94 -6.45 -17.27
CA LEU A 279 16.89 -5.20 -18.03
C LEU A 279 16.79 -5.49 -19.54
N SER A 280 15.92 -4.76 -20.22
CA SER A 280 15.88 -4.70 -21.68
C SER A 280 16.61 -3.46 -22.18
N ASN A 281 17.22 -3.55 -23.36
CA ASN A 281 17.79 -2.38 -24.03
C ASN A 281 16.69 -1.63 -24.80
N ILE A 282 16.50 -0.35 -24.50
CA ILE A 282 15.77 0.57 -25.36
C ILE A 282 16.81 1.32 -26.20
N ASN A 283 16.84 1.03 -27.50
CA ASN A 283 17.67 1.78 -28.43
C ASN A 283 16.93 3.03 -28.87
N ILE A 284 17.17 4.14 -28.18
CA ILE A 284 16.69 5.45 -28.63
C ILE A 284 17.64 5.94 -29.71
N LYS A 285 17.19 5.89 -30.96
CA LYS A 285 17.87 6.57 -32.06
C LYS A 285 17.40 8.01 -32.08
N THR A 286 18.18 8.91 -31.52
CA THR A 286 17.99 10.33 -31.76
C THR A 286 18.66 10.67 -33.08
N VAL A 287 17.94 11.38 -33.95
CA VAL A 287 18.55 11.94 -35.16
C VAL A 287 19.30 13.19 -34.71
N TYR A 288 20.59 13.05 -34.42
CA TYR A 288 21.46 14.23 -34.29
C TYR A 288 21.77 14.74 -35.70
N GLN A 289 21.02 15.74 -36.15
CA GLN A 289 21.40 16.50 -37.34
C GLN A 289 22.65 17.31 -37.00
N ASN A 290 23.81 16.92 -37.54
CA ASN A 290 24.80 17.92 -37.92
C ASN A 290 24.14 18.75 -39.02
N PHE A 291 23.51 19.88 -38.66
CA PHE A 291 23.13 20.86 -39.66
C PHE A 291 24.39 21.21 -40.45
N PRO A 292 24.45 20.97 -41.77
CA PRO A 292 25.55 21.49 -42.55
C PRO A 292 25.58 23.00 -42.34
N GLN A 293 26.78 23.55 -42.17
CA GLN A 293 26.99 24.99 -41.99
C GLN A 293 26.29 25.73 -43.15
N GLY A 294 25.17 26.40 -42.86
CA GLY A 294 24.31 27.06 -43.87
C GLY A 294 22.85 26.57 -43.95
N ALA A 295 22.50 25.42 -43.36
CA ALA A 295 21.13 24.87 -43.43
C ALA A 295 20.08 25.67 -42.65
N LEU A 296 20.50 26.53 -41.72
CA LEU A 296 19.64 27.49 -41.00
C LEU A 296 19.98 28.95 -41.35
N SER A 297 20.66 29.21 -42.46
CA SER A 297 21.00 30.58 -42.84
C SER A 297 20.79 30.85 -44.32
N HIS A 298 19.53 31.06 -44.71
CA HIS A 298 19.21 32.02 -45.76
C HIS A 298 19.12 33.43 -45.13
N LEU A 299 20.21 33.90 -44.49
CA LEU A 299 20.32 35.26 -43.93
C LEU A 299 20.83 36.28 -44.99
N TYR A 300 20.52 36.05 -46.27
CA TYR A 300 21.05 36.87 -47.37
C TYR A 300 19.95 37.36 -48.32
N THR A 301 18.89 37.94 -47.79
CA THR A 301 17.98 38.88 -48.48
C THR A 301 17.25 39.67 -47.38
N ASN A 302 16.60 40.79 -47.70
CA ASN A 302 15.78 41.55 -46.74
C ASN A 302 14.45 40.81 -46.43
N GLU A 303 14.51 39.48 -46.31
CA GLU A 303 13.39 38.56 -46.22
C GLU A 303 13.47 37.91 -44.83
N ASN A 304 12.37 37.98 -44.08
CA ASN A 304 12.19 37.34 -42.79
C ASN A 304 11.36 36.06 -42.98
N GLN A 305 11.98 34.93 -42.65
CA GLN A 305 11.32 33.64 -42.57
C GLN A 305 11.18 33.25 -41.10
N ASP A 306 9.96 33.04 -40.63
CA ASP A 306 9.65 32.73 -39.24
C ASP A 306 8.36 31.91 -39.11
N ASN A 307 7.92 31.65 -37.87
CA ASN A 307 6.74 30.82 -37.56
C ASN A 307 6.74 29.49 -38.34
N HIS A 308 7.85 28.75 -38.25
CA HIS A 308 7.99 27.47 -38.93
C HIS A 308 7.35 26.34 -38.12
N ASP A 309 6.85 25.34 -38.83
CA ASP A 309 6.44 24.05 -38.29
C ASP A 309 6.99 22.94 -39.19
N PHE A 310 7.11 21.72 -38.67
CA PHE A 310 7.63 20.59 -39.43
C PHE A 310 6.97 19.27 -39.04
N PHE A 311 6.89 18.37 -40.02
CA PHE A 311 6.46 17.00 -39.81
C PHE A 311 7.46 16.02 -40.42
N MET A 312 7.63 14.85 -39.78
CA MET A 312 8.41 13.74 -40.31
C MET A 312 7.52 12.50 -40.42
N ASP A 313 7.41 11.93 -41.61
CA ASP A 313 6.66 10.69 -41.81
C ASP A 313 7.48 9.44 -41.46
N GLU A 314 6.82 8.29 -41.34
CA GLU A 314 7.45 7.00 -41.01
C GLU A 314 8.50 6.54 -42.06
N LEU A 315 8.44 7.10 -43.27
CA LEU A 315 9.38 6.83 -44.36
C LEU A 315 10.61 7.76 -44.30
N GLY A 316 10.64 8.71 -43.36
CA GLY A 316 11.73 9.65 -43.16
C GLY A 316 11.69 10.84 -44.13
N ASN A 317 10.57 11.15 -44.76
CA ASN A 317 10.40 12.41 -45.48
C ASN A 317 10.11 13.54 -44.49
N TYR A 318 10.61 14.73 -44.81
CA TYR A 318 10.45 15.95 -44.02
C TYR A 318 9.53 16.90 -44.75
N TYR A 319 8.57 17.48 -44.05
CA TYR A 319 7.65 18.48 -44.56
C TYR A 319 7.86 19.73 -43.72
N PHE A 320 8.37 20.79 -44.33
CA PHE A 320 8.57 22.07 -43.68
C PHE A 320 7.50 23.03 -44.16
N ILE A 321 7.00 23.83 -43.22
CA ILE A 321 6.11 24.94 -43.50
C ILE A 321 6.59 26.17 -42.74
N TRP A 322 6.49 27.34 -43.34
CA TRP A 322 6.95 28.58 -42.73
C TRP A 322 6.21 29.79 -43.30
N ARG A 323 6.26 30.90 -42.56
CA ARG A 323 5.87 32.21 -43.05
C ARG A 323 7.07 32.89 -43.71
N ASP A 324 6.83 33.54 -44.84
CA ASP A 324 7.84 34.19 -45.65
C ASP A 324 7.31 35.51 -46.22
N ASP A 325 8.06 36.59 -46.05
CA ASP A 325 7.70 37.94 -46.48
C ASP A 325 8.40 38.40 -47.79
N ARG A 326 9.02 37.47 -48.56
CA ARG A 326 9.73 37.75 -49.83
C ARG A 326 8.96 38.59 -50.86
N SER A 327 7.64 38.66 -50.71
CA SER A 327 6.73 39.39 -51.59
C SER A 327 6.19 40.71 -51.01
N SER A 328 6.76 41.21 -49.90
CA SER A 328 6.22 42.31 -49.05
C SER A 328 4.87 42.02 -48.39
N GLN A 329 4.40 40.78 -48.53
CA GLN A 329 3.22 40.21 -47.91
C GLN A 329 3.65 38.92 -47.21
N GLU A 330 3.14 38.70 -46.01
CA GLU A 330 3.44 37.51 -45.21
C GLU A 330 2.67 36.31 -45.76
N ARG A 331 3.36 35.35 -46.40
CA ARG A 331 2.70 34.18 -47.02
C ARG A 331 3.24 32.88 -46.43
N ILE A 332 2.41 31.85 -46.44
CA ILE A 332 2.82 30.50 -46.06
C ILE A 332 3.40 29.78 -47.27
N TYR A 333 4.61 29.26 -47.06
CA TYR A 333 5.30 28.40 -48.01
C TYR A 333 5.57 27.05 -47.38
N ALA A 334 5.64 26.02 -48.22
CA ALA A 334 5.99 24.67 -47.78
C ALA A 334 6.98 24.00 -48.74
N GLN A 335 7.75 23.06 -48.20
CA GLN A 335 8.63 22.20 -48.99
C GLN A 335 8.71 20.80 -48.39
N LYS A 336 8.66 19.80 -49.27
CA LYS A 336 8.91 18.41 -48.93
C LYS A 336 10.33 18.02 -49.31
N TYR A 337 11.03 17.37 -48.40
CA TYR A 337 12.32 16.74 -48.63
C TYR A 337 12.21 15.24 -48.40
N ASN A 338 12.89 14.43 -49.21
CA ASN A 338 13.02 13.02 -48.90
C ASN A 338 14.06 12.76 -47.79
N ALA A 339 14.22 11.51 -47.36
CA ALA A 339 15.18 11.11 -46.34
C ALA A 339 16.66 11.46 -46.65
N SER A 340 16.98 11.82 -47.89
CA SER A 340 18.31 12.28 -48.32
C SER A 340 18.42 13.81 -48.44
N TYR A 341 17.45 14.57 -47.91
CA TYR A 341 17.36 16.02 -48.00
C TYR A 341 17.29 16.57 -49.43
N ILE A 342 16.70 15.80 -50.36
CA ILE A 342 16.47 16.28 -51.73
C ILE A 342 15.06 16.89 -51.79
N PRO A 343 14.89 18.15 -52.24
CA PRO A 343 13.58 18.78 -52.37
C PRO A 343 12.72 18.04 -53.40
N GLN A 344 11.46 17.82 -53.08
CA GLN A 344 10.53 17.01 -53.88
C GLN A 344 9.51 17.85 -54.65
N TRP A 345 9.18 19.07 -54.19
CA TRP A 345 8.26 19.95 -54.93
C TRP A 345 9.00 20.94 -55.83
N VAL A 346 8.39 21.17 -56.99
CA VAL A 346 8.86 22.09 -58.03
C VAL A 346 7.69 22.99 -58.47
N PRO A 347 7.81 24.32 -58.42
CA PRO A 347 8.96 25.10 -57.96
C PRO A 347 9.33 24.82 -56.50
N GLN A 348 10.60 25.04 -56.14
CA GLN A 348 11.01 24.99 -54.73
C GLN A 348 10.28 26.09 -53.96
N ASP A 349 9.97 25.81 -52.70
CA ASP A 349 9.14 26.65 -51.84
C ASP A 349 7.75 26.85 -52.46
N LEU A 350 6.90 25.85 -52.30
CA LEU A 350 5.53 25.90 -52.79
C LEU A 350 4.76 26.92 -51.95
N GLN A 351 4.30 28.01 -52.58
CA GLN A 351 3.37 28.94 -51.95
C GLN A 351 2.03 28.24 -51.73
N ILE A 352 1.59 28.16 -50.49
CA ILE A 352 0.36 27.44 -50.11
C ILE A 352 -0.88 28.24 -50.46
N SER A 353 -0.86 29.54 -50.18
CA SER A 353 -1.98 30.43 -50.52
C SER A 353 -1.52 31.82 -50.95
N ALA A 354 -2.31 32.43 -51.84
CA ALA A 354 -2.12 33.77 -52.40
C ALA A 354 -3.06 34.84 -51.78
N SER A 355 -3.76 34.54 -50.69
CA SER A 355 -4.60 35.50 -49.92
C SER A 355 -3.81 36.36 -48.91
N ASN A 356 -4.15 37.64 -48.78
CA ASN A 356 -3.63 38.65 -47.85
C ASN A 356 -2.39 38.28 -46.97
N ASN A 357 -2.35 38.59 -45.67
CA ASN A 357 -1.27 38.19 -44.78
C ASN A 357 -1.66 36.92 -44.02
N GLN A 358 -0.69 36.01 -43.89
CA GLN A 358 -0.87 34.69 -43.34
C GLN A 358 0.19 34.41 -42.26
N ASN A 359 -0.24 33.78 -41.17
CA ASN A 359 0.53 33.67 -39.94
C ASN A 359 0.33 32.33 -39.24
N ASN A 360 1.34 31.95 -38.43
CA ASN A 360 1.35 30.79 -37.54
C ASN A 360 0.83 29.50 -38.22
N PRO A 361 1.51 29.01 -39.26
CA PRO A 361 1.15 27.75 -39.89
C PRO A 361 1.36 26.56 -38.94
N SER A 362 0.50 25.55 -39.06
CA SER A 362 0.63 24.25 -38.39
C SER A 362 0.35 23.14 -39.41
N VAL A 363 1.10 22.04 -39.34
CA VAL A 363 1.09 20.97 -40.36
C VAL A 363 0.85 19.57 -39.78
N ALA A 364 0.00 18.80 -40.46
CA ALA A 364 -0.12 17.35 -40.26
C ALA A 364 -0.03 16.62 -41.61
N VAL A 365 0.48 15.40 -41.61
CA VAL A 365 0.63 14.59 -42.83
C VAL A 365 0.05 13.20 -42.59
N ASP A 366 -0.76 12.71 -43.53
CA ASP A 366 -1.31 11.36 -43.46
C ASP A 366 -0.35 10.29 -43.99
N SER A 367 -0.67 9.02 -43.76
CA SER A 367 0.10 7.85 -44.21
C SER A 367 0.29 7.78 -45.73
N SER A 368 -0.54 8.47 -46.51
CA SER A 368 -0.41 8.59 -47.97
C SER A 368 0.46 9.76 -48.41
N GLY A 369 0.95 10.56 -47.46
CA GLY A 369 1.77 11.74 -47.69
C GLY A 369 0.98 12.97 -48.10
N ASN A 370 -0.35 13.00 -47.95
CA ASN A 370 -1.11 14.23 -48.12
C ASN A 370 -0.92 15.13 -46.90
N ILE A 371 -0.81 16.42 -47.14
CA ILE A 371 -0.44 17.43 -46.14
C ILE A 371 -1.65 18.30 -45.86
N TYR A 372 -1.96 18.47 -44.60
CA TYR A 372 -3.00 19.35 -44.07
C TYR A 372 -2.31 20.51 -43.40
N ILE A 373 -2.72 21.72 -43.77
CA ILE A 373 -2.05 22.95 -43.36
C ILE A 373 -3.10 23.88 -42.80
N ALA A 374 -2.95 24.24 -41.53
CA ALA A 374 -3.77 25.25 -40.87
C ALA A 374 -2.96 26.55 -40.72
N TRP A 375 -3.60 27.70 -40.85
CA TRP A 375 -2.96 29.01 -40.62
C TRP A 375 -3.97 30.08 -40.21
N VAL A 376 -3.45 31.20 -39.73
CA VAL A 376 -4.21 32.43 -39.46
C VAL A 376 -4.10 33.36 -40.66
N ASP A 377 -5.22 33.96 -41.09
CA ASP A 377 -5.27 34.80 -42.28
C ASP A 377 -6.14 36.05 -42.04
N ASP A 378 -5.68 37.21 -42.52
CA ASP A 378 -6.35 38.51 -42.36
C ASP A 378 -7.16 38.97 -43.59
N ARG A 379 -7.46 38.07 -44.54
CA ARG A 379 -8.14 38.40 -45.81
C ARG A 379 -9.54 39.01 -45.65
N GLU A 380 -10.19 38.85 -44.50
CA GLU A 380 -11.55 39.35 -44.26
C GLU A 380 -11.53 40.64 -43.43
N SER A 381 -11.37 41.78 -44.12
CA SER A 381 -11.39 43.12 -43.51
C SER A 381 -10.33 43.34 -42.41
N GLY A 382 -9.24 42.58 -42.43
CA GLY A 382 -8.16 42.66 -41.44
C GLY A 382 -8.39 41.87 -40.16
N ASN A 383 -9.48 41.09 -40.06
CA ASN A 383 -9.68 40.18 -38.94
C ASN A 383 -8.96 38.86 -39.18
N LEU A 384 -8.26 38.39 -38.14
CA LEU A 384 -7.55 37.12 -38.14
C LEU A 384 -8.51 35.95 -37.99
N HIS A 385 -8.61 35.13 -39.04
CA HIS A 385 -9.43 33.93 -39.08
C HIS A 385 -8.59 32.68 -39.38
N MET A 386 -9.13 31.54 -38.99
CA MET A 386 -8.48 30.25 -39.22
C MET A 386 -8.82 29.67 -40.58
N TYR A 387 -7.81 29.17 -41.27
CA TYR A 387 -7.94 28.54 -42.58
C TYR A 387 -7.26 27.18 -42.60
N LEU A 388 -7.80 26.28 -43.42
CA LEU A 388 -7.29 24.93 -43.64
C LEU A 388 -7.17 24.65 -45.14
N THR A 389 -6.07 24.06 -45.56
CA THR A 389 -5.90 23.49 -46.90
C THR A 389 -5.44 22.04 -46.80
N LYS A 390 -5.68 21.28 -47.87
CA LYS A 390 -5.07 19.96 -48.05
C LYS A 390 -4.41 19.91 -49.41
N ILE A 391 -3.17 19.46 -49.44
CA ILE A 391 -2.40 19.21 -50.66
C ILE A 391 -1.99 17.75 -50.71
N ASP A 392 -1.89 17.19 -51.91
CA ASP A 392 -1.44 15.82 -52.12
C ASP A 392 0.09 15.70 -51.94
N SER A 393 0.59 14.47 -51.94
CA SER A 393 2.02 14.18 -51.78
C SER A 393 2.93 14.80 -52.85
N SER A 394 2.36 15.22 -53.99
CA SER A 394 3.04 15.89 -55.11
C SER A 394 2.94 17.42 -55.02
N GLY A 395 2.26 17.96 -54.01
CA GLY A 395 2.07 19.40 -53.82
C GLY A 395 0.88 19.98 -54.58
N ASN A 396 -0.03 19.15 -55.11
CA ASN A 396 -1.24 19.66 -55.76
C ASN A 396 -2.35 19.86 -54.73
N ASN A 397 -3.12 20.94 -54.87
CA ASN A 397 -4.24 21.19 -53.95
C ASN A 397 -5.37 20.15 -54.13
N VAL A 398 -5.83 19.60 -53.00
CA VAL A 398 -7.00 18.72 -52.90
C VAL A 398 -8.25 19.56 -52.61
N PHE A 399 -8.17 20.43 -51.60
CA PHE A 399 -9.13 21.51 -51.36
C PHE A 399 -8.38 22.76 -50.91
N ASN A 400 -8.91 23.94 -51.21
CA ASN A 400 -8.23 25.21 -50.99
C ASN A 400 -8.86 26.02 -49.86
N ASP A 401 -8.01 26.64 -49.04
CA ASP A 401 -8.29 27.83 -48.22
C ASP A 401 -9.68 27.84 -47.57
N LYS A 402 -9.99 26.78 -46.86
CA LYS A 402 -11.29 26.67 -46.21
C LYS A 402 -11.29 27.47 -44.93
N LYS A 403 -12.14 28.50 -44.84
CA LYS A 403 -12.39 29.21 -43.59
C LYS A 403 -13.01 28.23 -42.60
N ILE A 404 -12.38 28.13 -41.43
CA ILE A 404 -12.76 27.21 -40.36
C ILE A 404 -13.67 27.87 -39.33
N THR A 405 -13.38 29.12 -38.99
CA THR A 405 -14.12 29.86 -37.96
C THR A 405 -15.52 30.18 -38.45
N THR A 406 -16.55 29.78 -37.67
CA THR A 406 -17.96 29.91 -38.06
C THR A 406 -18.64 31.15 -37.47
N GLN A 407 -18.02 31.81 -36.50
CA GLN A 407 -18.54 33.04 -35.88
C GLN A 407 -17.90 34.28 -36.51
N ASP A 408 -18.69 35.02 -37.28
CA ASP A 408 -18.33 36.34 -37.79
C ASP A 408 -18.54 37.38 -36.68
N GLY A 409 -17.49 37.63 -35.90
CA GLY A 409 -17.42 38.67 -34.87
C GLY A 409 -16.11 39.46 -34.96
N SER A 410 -15.91 40.46 -34.10
CA SER A 410 -14.64 41.20 -34.00
C SER A 410 -13.52 40.42 -33.29
N SER A 411 -13.74 39.15 -32.97
CA SER A 411 -12.77 38.32 -32.28
C SER A 411 -11.65 37.91 -33.23
N GLN A 412 -10.44 37.80 -32.67
CA GLN A 412 -9.25 37.42 -33.42
C GLN A 412 -8.87 36.00 -33.01
N GLN A 413 -8.51 35.18 -33.98
CA GLN A 413 -8.05 33.81 -33.74
C GLN A 413 -6.53 33.70 -33.91
N TYR A 414 -5.89 32.92 -33.03
CA TYR A 414 -4.43 32.74 -33.02
C TYR A 414 -4.03 31.29 -32.78
N ASN A 415 -2.79 30.96 -33.16
CA ASN A 415 -2.10 29.72 -32.79
C ASN A 415 -2.91 28.46 -33.14
N PRO A 416 -3.20 28.21 -34.43
CA PRO A 416 -3.82 26.96 -34.83
C PRO A 416 -2.87 25.80 -34.57
N GLU A 417 -3.44 24.67 -34.15
CA GLU A 417 -2.76 23.39 -34.15
C GLU A 417 -3.65 22.36 -34.83
N ILE A 418 -3.04 21.45 -35.59
CA ILE A 418 -3.75 20.44 -36.38
C ILE A 418 -3.25 19.04 -36.06
N ALA A 419 -4.17 18.08 -35.98
CA ALA A 419 -3.85 16.67 -35.84
C ALA A 419 -4.85 15.79 -36.61
N LEU A 420 -4.40 14.61 -37.00
CA LEU A 420 -5.25 13.60 -37.65
C LEU A 420 -5.76 12.59 -36.63
N SER A 421 -6.97 12.08 -36.84
CA SER A 421 -7.45 10.89 -36.12
C SER A 421 -6.62 9.66 -36.47
N ASP A 422 -6.55 8.65 -35.58
CA ASP A 422 -5.86 7.37 -35.81
C ASP A 422 -6.22 6.68 -37.14
N ASN A 423 -7.45 6.85 -37.62
CA ASN A 423 -7.93 6.27 -38.87
C ASN A 423 -7.88 7.24 -40.07
N GLU A 424 -7.29 8.43 -39.86
CA GLU A 424 -7.07 9.50 -40.85
C GLU A 424 -8.32 10.02 -41.58
N ASN A 425 -9.51 9.62 -41.14
CA ASN A 425 -10.78 10.06 -41.72
C ASN A 425 -11.16 11.46 -41.26
N TYR A 426 -10.61 11.91 -40.13
CA TYR A 426 -10.92 13.21 -39.55
C TYR A 426 -9.67 14.03 -39.26
N VAL A 427 -9.83 15.33 -39.43
CA VAL A 427 -8.86 16.36 -39.04
C VAL A 427 -9.42 17.06 -37.81
N TYR A 428 -8.60 17.22 -36.77
CA TYR A 428 -8.90 18.05 -35.62
C TYR A 428 -8.06 19.30 -35.68
N MET A 429 -8.68 20.44 -35.42
CA MET A 429 -7.97 21.70 -35.31
C MET A 429 -8.37 22.41 -34.04
N THR A 430 -7.38 22.89 -33.29
CA THR A 430 -7.58 23.70 -32.09
C THR A 430 -6.95 25.07 -32.28
N TRP A 431 -7.50 26.09 -31.63
CA TRP A 431 -6.97 27.44 -31.68
C TRP A 431 -7.34 28.25 -30.45
N GLN A 432 -6.67 29.39 -30.29
CA GLN A 432 -7.08 30.43 -29.36
C GLN A 432 -8.03 31.40 -30.05
N ASP A 433 -9.13 31.78 -29.39
CA ASP A 433 -10.08 32.80 -29.85
C ASP A 433 -10.36 33.84 -28.76
N ASP A 434 -10.20 35.12 -29.10
CA ASP A 434 -10.32 36.25 -28.16
C ASP A 434 -11.76 36.83 -28.07
N VAL A 435 -12.80 36.02 -28.29
CA VAL A 435 -14.23 36.44 -28.30
C VAL A 435 -14.65 37.31 -27.10
N ASN A 436 -14.04 37.15 -25.93
CA ASN A 436 -14.45 37.80 -24.68
C ASN A 436 -13.34 38.60 -23.97
N ASP A 437 -12.35 39.14 -24.70
CA ASP A 437 -11.18 39.89 -24.17
C ASP A 437 -10.24 39.08 -23.24
N ALA A 438 -10.50 37.77 -23.10
CA ALA A 438 -9.65 36.81 -22.41
C ALA A 438 -9.66 35.52 -23.24
N GLY A 439 -8.64 35.32 -24.08
CA GLY A 439 -8.56 34.22 -25.03
C GLY A 439 -8.96 32.86 -24.46
N ASP A 440 -9.83 32.15 -25.20
CA ASP A 440 -10.34 30.82 -24.89
C ASP A 440 -9.83 29.82 -25.94
N VAL A 441 -9.80 28.52 -25.59
CA VAL A 441 -9.36 27.46 -26.51
C VAL A 441 -10.57 26.78 -27.14
N TYR A 442 -10.59 26.75 -28.47
CA TYR A 442 -11.64 26.13 -29.27
C TYR A 442 -11.10 24.95 -30.06
N LEU A 443 -11.95 23.97 -30.31
CA LEU A 443 -11.69 22.77 -31.09
C LEU A 443 -12.79 22.58 -32.14
N GLN A 444 -12.40 22.20 -33.34
CA GLN A 444 -13.31 21.78 -34.40
C GLN A 444 -12.80 20.50 -35.06
N LYS A 445 -13.74 19.77 -35.65
CA LYS A 445 -13.52 18.51 -36.34
C LYS A 445 -13.99 18.62 -37.80
N PHE A 446 -13.17 18.13 -38.72
CA PHE A 446 -13.42 18.17 -40.16
C PHE A 446 -13.31 16.79 -40.79
N GLU A 447 -14.01 16.60 -41.90
CA GLU A 447 -13.83 15.46 -42.79
C GLU A 447 -12.50 15.60 -43.54
N SER A 448 -11.67 14.57 -43.53
CA SER A 448 -10.38 14.56 -44.22
C SER A 448 -10.51 14.65 -45.75
N ALA A 449 -11.64 14.20 -46.30
CA ALA A 449 -11.87 14.13 -47.75
C ALA A 449 -12.00 15.51 -48.40
N ASP A 450 -12.73 16.44 -47.78
CA ASP A 450 -13.13 17.74 -48.35
C ASP A 450 -13.00 18.91 -47.36
N GLY A 451 -12.57 18.63 -46.12
CA GLY A 451 -12.43 19.60 -45.04
C GLY A 451 -13.77 20.06 -44.46
N ASP A 452 -14.91 19.44 -44.80
CA ASP A 452 -16.22 19.89 -44.30
C ASP A 452 -16.33 19.76 -42.78
N ASN A 453 -17.00 20.73 -42.16
CA ASN A 453 -17.23 20.75 -40.72
C ASN A 453 -18.08 19.55 -40.30
N VAL A 454 -17.54 18.68 -39.45
CA VAL A 454 -18.29 17.57 -38.86
C VAL A 454 -19.21 18.07 -37.75
N TRP A 455 -18.74 19.03 -36.94
CA TRP A 455 -19.61 19.71 -35.98
C TRP A 455 -20.08 21.05 -36.53
N ALA A 456 -21.39 21.30 -36.41
CA ALA A 456 -22.01 22.52 -36.90
C ALA A 456 -21.45 23.81 -36.27
N ILE A 457 -20.89 23.72 -35.05
CA ILE A 457 -20.23 24.83 -34.34
C ILE A 457 -18.95 24.31 -33.68
N GLU A 458 -17.93 25.17 -33.61
CA GLU A 458 -16.73 24.88 -32.82
C GLU A 458 -17.04 24.70 -31.33
N LYS A 459 -16.17 23.97 -30.62
CA LYS A 459 -16.33 23.62 -29.20
C LYS A 459 -15.30 24.32 -28.36
N LYS A 460 -15.73 25.13 -27.39
CA LYS A 460 -14.86 25.61 -26.31
C LYS A 460 -14.40 24.42 -25.46
N VAL A 461 -13.09 24.23 -25.36
CA VAL A 461 -12.46 23.08 -24.69
C VAL A 461 -12.29 23.32 -23.19
N ASN A 462 -12.09 24.58 -22.80
CA ASN A 462 -11.83 24.98 -21.43
C ASN A 462 -13.11 25.44 -20.69
N SER A 463 -13.16 25.26 -19.37
CA SER A 463 -14.33 25.53 -18.53
C SER A 463 -14.20 26.77 -17.63
N ASN A 464 -13.15 27.58 -17.79
CA ASN A 464 -12.94 28.74 -16.92
C ASN A 464 -13.88 29.89 -17.29
N ALA A 465 -14.44 30.55 -16.26
CA ALA A 465 -15.34 31.70 -16.37
C ALA A 465 -14.65 33.04 -16.02
N GLY A 466 -13.34 33.03 -15.73
CA GLY A 466 -12.54 34.22 -15.43
C GLY A 466 -11.84 34.85 -16.63
N VAL A 467 -11.25 36.03 -16.44
CA VAL A 467 -10.56 36.85 -17.46
C VAL A 467 -9.09 36.44 -17.72
N SER A 468 -8.71 35.21 -17.41
CA SER A 468 -7.33 34.73 -17.58
C SER A 468 -7.09 34.27 -19.02
N LEU A 469 -6.05 34.79 -19.68
CA LEU A 469 -5.63 34.34 -21.01
C LEU A 469 -5.33 32.84 -21.03
N GLN A 470 -5.91 32.12 -21.99
CA GLN A 470 -5.55 30.76 -22.36
C GLN A 470 -5.09 30.76 -23.80
N ALA A 471 -3.88 30.28 -24.03
CA ALA A 471 -3.18 30.44 -25.30
C ALA A 471 -2.34 29.21 -25.62
N MET A 472 -1.91 29.11 -26.88
CA MET A 472 -0.97 28.08 -27.37
C MET A 472 -1.46 26.65 -27.05
N PRO A 473 -2.63 26.24 -27.56
CA PRO A 473 -3.04 24.84 -27.44
C PRO A 473 -2.04 23.91 -28.11
N GLN A 474 -2.09 22.62 -27.78
CA GLN A 474 -1.29 21.56 -28.42
C GLN A 474 -2.19 20.35 -28.67
N LEU A 475 -2.08 19.75 -29.85
CA LEU A 475 -2.65 18.44 -30.17
C LEU A 475 -1.48 17.46 -30.35
N ILE A 476 -1.62 16.24 -29.83
CA ILE A 476 -0.61 15.17 -29.92
C ILE A 476 -1.25 13.98 -30.63
#